data_AF-A0A2T2SA76-F1
#
_entry.id   AF-A0A2T2SA76-F1
#
_cell.length_a   1.000
_cell.length_b   1.000
_cell.length_c   1.000
_cell.angle_alpha   90.00
_cell.angle_beta   90.00
_cell.angle_gamma   90.00
#
_symmetry.space_group_name_H-M   'P 1'
#
loop_
_entity.id
_entity.type
_entity.pdbx_description
1 polymer ?
#
loop_
_entity_poly.entity_id
_entity_poly.type
_entity_poly.pdbx_seq_one_letter_code
_entity_poly.pdbx_strand_id
1 'polypeptide(L)'
;MYSARQQYQQQSVQTAPPEKLVEKLYETGIQACHQGDRDTLRQVLRELIDSLNVEQGGELAERLLAIYEFCFDESARGDLDVIRELLEELRDGWRQGVVEEQPA
;
A
#
# COMPACT_ATOMS: atom_id res chain seq x y z
N MET A 1 -20.12 -4.07 31.14
CA MET A 1 -19.13 -4.87 30.39
C MET A 1 -19.37 -4.61 28.91
N TYR A 2 -18.60 -3.70 28.33
CA TYR A 2 -18.67 -3.41 26.89
C TYR A 2 -18.00 -4.56 26.14
N SER A 3 -18.68 -5.16 25.18
CA SER A 3 -18.14 -6.27 24.39
C SER A 3 -17.12 -5.73 23.40
N ALA A 4 -15.98 -6.43 23.26
CA ALA A 4 -14.85 -6.03 22.41
C ALA A 4 -15.26 -5.60 20.98
N ARG A 5 -16.35 -6.17 20.46
CA ARG A 5 -16.99 -5.78 19.18
C ARG A 5 -17.35 -4.29 19.08
N GLN A 6 -17.77 -3.64 20.16
CA GLN A 6 -18.12 -2.21 20.15
C GLN A 6 -16.88 -1.30 20.12
N GLN A 7 -15.72 -1.76 20.61
CA GLN A 7 -14.45 -1.02 20.43
C GLN A 7 -13.94 -1.12 18.99
N TYR A 8 -14.08 -2.28 18.34
CA TYR A 8 -13.76 -2.43 16.91
C TYR A 8 -14.70 -1.62 16.01
N GLN A 9 -15.98 -1.47 16.38
CA GLN A 9 -16.97 -0.68 15.63
C GLN A 9 -16.90 0.84 15.87
N GLN A 10 -16.19 1.31 16.90
CA GLN A 10 -16.04 2.75 17.16
C GLN A 10 -14.82 3.38 16.47
N GLN A 11 -13.94 2.58 15.85
CA GLN A 11 -12.84 3.07 15.01
C GLN A 11 -13.21 3.24 13.53
N SER A 12 -14.31 2.63 13.08
CA SER A 12 -14.95 3.07 11.85
C SER A 12 -15.44 4.51 12.03
N VAL A 13 -15.32 5.34 10.98
CA VAL A 13 -15.81 6.74 10.83
C VAL A 13 -14.71 7.76 11.24
N GLN A 14 -13.91 8.39 10.35
CA GLN A 14 -14.27 9.29 9.24
C GLN A 14 -13.07 9.66 8.34
N THR A 15 -12.88 8.97 7.23
CA THR A 15 -12.20 9.34 5.96
C THR A 15 -12.32 8.11 5.06
N ALA A 16 -11.95 8.14 3.77
CA ALA A 16 -11.99 6.91 2.96
C ALA A 16 -11.35 5.74 3.75
N PRO A 17 -11.97 4.54 3.81
CA PRO A 17 -11.44 3.46 4.63
C PRO A 17 -9.97 3.23 4.27
N PRO A 18 -9.08 3.04 5.27
CA PRO A 18 -7.62 3.03 5.06
C PRO A 18 -7.21 2.16 3.87
N GLU A 19 -7.93 1.06 3.64
CA GLU A 19 -7.66 0.16 2.52
C GLU A 19 -7.87 0.78 1.14
N LYS A 20 -8.87 1.67 0.98
CA LYS A 20 -9.11 2.39 -0.28
C LYS A 20 -8.07 3.47 -0.52
N LEU A 21 -7.49 4.05 0.52
CA LEU A 21 -6.39 5.02 0.37
C LEU A 21 -5.13 4.31 -0.10
N VAL A 22 -4.80 3.15 0.47
CA VAL A 22 -3.68 2.32 0.03
C VAL A 22 -3.87 1.86 -1.42
N GLU A 23 -5.08 1.38 -1.77
CA GLU A 23 -5.40 1.03 -3.16
C GLU A 23 -5.21 2.24 -4.10
N LYS A 24 -5.62 3.44 -3.66
CA LYS A 24 -5.46 4.65 -4.47
C LYS A 24 -4.01 5.05 -4.65
N LEU A 25 -3.17 4.87 -3.63
CA LEU A 25 -1.72 5.07 -3.74
C LEU A 25 -1.14 4.13 -4.81
N TYR A 26 -1.48 2.84 -4.77
CA TYR A 26 -1.06 1.89 -5.81
C TYR A 26 -1.49 2.31 -7.22
N GLU A 27 -2.77 2.66 -7.41
CA GLU A 27 -3.26 3.15 -8.72
C GLU A 27 -2.47 4.37 -9.21
N THR A 28 -2.18 5.31 -8.30
CA THR A 28 -1.45 6.53 -8.61
C THR A 28 -0.01 6.23 -9.00
N GLY A 29 0.67 5.34 -8.27
CA GLY A 29 2.04 4.91 -8.58
C GLY A 29 2.15 4.19 -9.92
N ILE A 30 1.22 3.26 -10.21
CA ILE A 30 1.15 2.54 -11.49
C ILE A 30 0.94 3.51 -12.65
N GLN A 31 0.01 4.47 -12.49
CA GLN A 31 -0.22 5.51 -13.49
C GLN A 31 1.02 6.40 -13.69
N ALA A 32 1.72 6.76 -12.62
CA ALA A 32 2.96 7.53 -12.70
C ALA A 32 4.05 6.78 -13.48
N CYS A 33 4.19 5.45 -13.29
CA CYS A 33 5.09 4.62 -14.11
C CYS A 33 4.73 4.69 -15.61
N HIS A 34 3.45 4.57 -15.97
CA HIS A 34 3.02 4.69 -17.38
C HIS A 34 3.32 6.06 -17.98
N GLN A 35 3.26 7.12 -17.18
CA GLN A 35 3.50 8.50 -17.61
C GLN A 35 4.98 8.89 -17.59
N GLY A 36 5.85 8.04 -17.02
CA GLY A 36 7.25 8.41 -16.77
C GLY A 36 7.41 9.46 -15.67
N ASP A 37 6.38 9.69 -14.85
CA ASP A 37 6.37 10.70 -13.79
C ASP A 37 7.06 10.17 -12.52
N ARG A 38 8.39 10.30 -12.51
CA ARG A 38 9.23 9.83 -11.40
C ARG A 38 8.99 10.61 -10.10
N ASP A 39 8.59 11.88 -10.17
CA ASP A 39 8.34 12.69 -8.97
C ASP A 39 7.09 12.22 -8.24
N THR A 40 5.99 12.00 -8.97
CA THR A 40 4.76 11.43 -8.41
C THR A 40 5.00 10.01 -7.89
N LEU A 41 5.70 9.17 -8.65
CA LEU A 41 6.04 7.81 -8.21
C LEU A 41 6.81 7.80 -6.87
N ARG A 42 7.79 8.69 -6.72
CA ARG A 42 8.58 8.81 -5.47
C ARG A 42 7.75 9.26 -4.29
N GLN A 43 6.81 10.18 -4.50
CA GLN A 43 5.88 10.61 -3.45
C GLN A 43 4.99 9.45 -3.01
N VAL A 44 4.39 8.72 -3.96
CA VAL A 44 3.56 7.56 -3.66
C VAL A 44 4.33 6.49 -2.87
N LEU A 45 5.55 6.15 -3.31
CA LEU A 45 6.38 5.14 -2.64
C LEU A 45 6.76 5.57 -1.22
N ARG A 46 7.05 6.87 -1.00
CA ARG A 46 7.30 7.41 0.35
C ARG A 46 6.06 7.25 1.23
N GLU A 47 4.89 7.64 0.74
CA GLU A 47 3.65 7.50 1.52
C GLU A 47 3.33 6.03 1.86
N LEU A 48 3.57 5.09 0.93
CA LEU A 48 3.41 3.67 1.20
C LEU A 48 4.36 3.17 2.29
N ILE A 49 5.63 3.57 2.25
CA ILE A 49 6.62 3.25 3.29
C ILE A 49 6.21 3.83 4.65
N ASP A 50 5.86 5.12 4.68
CA ASP A 50 5.51 5.83 5.91
C ASP A 50 4.19 5.32 6.53
N SER A 51 3.30 4.75 5.72
CA SER A 51 2.04 4.13 6.17
C SER A 51 2.20 2.73 6.77
N LEU A 52 3.35 2.08 6.59
CA LEU A 52 3.55 0.68 6.94
C LEU A 52 3.91 0.50 8.43
N ASN A 53 3.09 -0.26 9.17
CA ASN A 53 3.36 -0.57 10.56
C ASN A 53 4.16 -1.88 10.71
N VAL A 54 5.48 -1.76 10.73
CA VAL A 54 6.39 -2.92 10.84
C VAL A 54 6.30 -3.61 12.21
N GLU A 55 6.10 -2.84 13.28
CA GLU A 55 5.97 -3.39 14.65
C GLU A 55 4.78 -4.33 14.78
N GLN A 56 3.66 -3.99 14.14
CA GLN A 56 2.44 -4.81 14.14
C GLN A 56 2.45 -5.89 13.06
N GLY A 57 3.02 -5.59 11.88
CA GLY A 57 2.99 -6.49 10.72
C GLY A 57 4.10 -7.56 10.69
N GLY A 58 5.12 -7.44 11.55
CA GLY A 58 6.19 -8.43 11.68
C GLY A 58 6.90 -8.71 10.35
N GLU A 59 7.25 -9.98 10.12
CA GLU A 59 8.03 -10.42 8.94
C GLU A 59 7.38 -10.05 7.60
N LEU A 60 6.05 -10.02 7.53
CA LEU A 60 5.35 -9.63 6.31
C LEU A 60 5.56 -8.15 5.99
N ALA A 61 5.46 -7.29 7.00
CA ALA A 61 5.72 -5.87 6.83
C ALA A 61 7.21 -5.60 6.53
N GLU A 62 8.14 -6.32 7.13
CA GLU A 62 9.57 -6.21 6.79
C GLU A 62 9.84 -6.53 5.31
N ARG A 63 9.22 -7.60 4.79
CA ARG A 63 9.34 -7.97 3.37
C ARG A 63 8.73 -6.92 2.45
N LEU A 64 7.56 -6.38 2.81
CA LEU A 64 6.88 -5.35 2.02
C LEU A 64 7.69 -4.04 2.01
N LEU A 65 8.26 -3.66 3.15
CA LEU A 65 9.16 -2.51 3.28
C LEU A 65 10.34 -2.63 2.32
N ALA A 66 11.00 -3.79 2.30
CA ALA A 66 12.15 -4.03 1.43
C ALA A 66 11.80 -3.88 -0.07
N ILE A 67 10.60 -4.30 -0.48
CA ILE A 67 10.14 -4.14 -1.87
C ILE A 67 9.89 -2.65 -2.16
N TYR A 68 9.25 -1.91 -1.26
CA TYR A 68 9.03 -0.48 -1.46
C TYR A 68 10.33 0.33 -1.50
N GLU A 69 11.31 0.01 -0.64
CA GLU A 69 12.63 0.64 -0.65
C GLU A 69 13.36 0.38 -1.97
N PHE A 70 13.33 -0.86 -2.47
CA PHE A 70 13.86 -1.20 -3.79
C PHE A 70 13.20 -0.36 -4.90
N CYS A 71 11.87 -0.31 -4.93
CA CYS A 71 11.14 0.50 -5.90
C CYS A 71 11.49 1.99 -5.77
N PHE A 72 11.69 2.51 -4.55
CA PHE A 72 12.03 3.90 -4.30
C PHE A 72 13.43 4.24 -4.81
N ASP A 73 14.39 3.35 -4.64
CA ASP A 73 15.75 3.55 -5.18
C ASP A 73 15.77 3.48 -6.70
N GLU A 74 15.07 2.51 -7.30
CA GLU A 74 14.97 2.36 -8.75
C GLU A 74 14.12 3.45 -9.42
N SER A 75 13.18 4.08 -8.69
CA SER A 75 12.33 5.16 -9.23
C SER A 75 13.13 6.35 -9.78
N ALA A 76 14.39 6.54 -9.37
CA ALA A 76 15.23 7.63 -9.83
C ALA A 76 15.90 7.36 -11.19
N ARG A 77 16.31 6.11 -11.47
CA ARG A 77 17.17 5.78 -12.63
C ARG A 77 16.86 4.45 -13.30
N GLY A 78 16.15 3.58 -12.61
CA GLY A 78 15.80 2.24 -13.03
C GLY A 78 14.69 2.20 -14.07
N ASP A 79 14.33 0.97 -14.42
CA ASP A 79 13.27 0.63 -15.34
C ASP A 79 11.90 0.79 -14.68
N LEU A 80 11.09 1.71 -15.22
CA LEU A 80 9.75 1.98 -14.69
C LEU A 80 8.76 0.86 -15.00
N ASP A 81 9.03 0.02 -16.02
CA ASP A 81 8.19 -1.14 -16.31
C ASP A 81 8.32 -2.20 -15.22
N VAL A 82 9.55 -2.44 -14.72
CA VAL A 82 9.79 -3.36 -13.60
C VAL A 82 9.09 -2.88 -12.32
N ILE A 83 9.19 -1.58 -12.02
CA ILE A 83 8.52 -1.01 -10.84
C ILE A 83 7.00 -1.11 -10.99
N ARG A 84 6.46 -0.86 -12.19
CA ARG A 84 5.03 -0.99 -12.47
C ARG A 84 4.54 -2.41 -12.18
N GLU A 85 5.21 -3.43 -12.73
CA GLU A 85 4.82 -4.83 -12.57
C GLU A 85 4.79 -5.24 -11.09
N LEU A 86 5.79 -4.82 -10.31
CA LEU A 86 5.82 -5.05 -8.86
C LEU A 86 4.65 -4.37 -8.14
N LEU A 87 4.36 -3.10 -8.48
CA LEU A 87 3.24 -2.38 -7.87
C LEU A 87 1.87 -2.98 -8.25
N GLU A 88 1.73 -3.52 -9.46
CA GLU A 88 0.53 -4.23 -9.90
C GLU A 88 0.32 -5.53 -9.11
N GLU A 89 1.36 -6.35 -8.96
CA GLU A 89 1.30 -7.59 -8.18
C GLU A 89 0.96 -7.33 -6.71
N LEU A 90 1.61 -6.33 -6.10
CA LEU A 90 1.35 -5.94 -4.71
C LEU A 90 -0.08 -5.40 -4.51
N ARG A 91 -0.58 -4.58 -5.44
CA ARG A 91 -1.96 -4.08 -5.40
C ARG A 91 -2.96 -5.23 -5.51
N ASP A 92 -2.70 -6.20 -6.37
CA ASP A 92 -3.60 -7.34 -6.56
C ASP A 92 -3.60 -8.24 -5.32
N GLY A 93 -2.45 -8.44 -4.68
CA GLY A 93 -2.35 -9.09 -3.35
C GLY A 93 -3.10 -8.30 -2.26
N TRP A 94 -2.98 -6.97 -2.25
CA TRP A 94 -3.73 -6.09 -1.34
C TRP A 94 -5.24 -6.25 -1.52
N ARG A 95 -5.73 -6.22 -2.76
CA ARG A 95 -7.16 -6.42 -3.08
C ARG A 95 -7.66 -7.78 -2.61
N GLN A 96 -6.88 -8.85 -2.80
CA GLN A 96 -7.25 -10.18 -2.34
C GLN A 96 -7.35 -10.24 -0.81
N GLY A 97 -6.35 -9.73 -0.09
CA GLY A 97 -6.35 -9.71 1.38
C GLY A 97 -7.50 -8.90 1.98
N VAL A 98 -7.82 -7.73 1.40
CA VAL A 98 -8.94 -6.89 1.86
C VAL A 98 -10.31 -7.54 1.57
N VAL A 99 -10.42 -8.31 0.48
CA VAL A 99 -11.65 -9.03 0.12
C VAL A 99 -11.88 -10.23 1.04
N GLU A 100 -10.83 -10.91 1.50
CA GLU A 100 -10.95 -12.06 2.41
C GLU A 100 -11.30 -11.66 3.87
N GLU A 101 -10.99 -10.44 4.30
CA GLU A 101 -11.30 -9.91 5.63
C GLU A 101 -12.76 -9.45 5.82
N GLN A 102 -13.61 -9.47 4.77
CA GLN A 102 -15.04 -9.17 4.90
C GLN A 102 -15.83 -10.43 5.27
N PRO A 103 -16.32 -10.59 6.51
CA PRO A 103 -17.21 -11.70 6.83
C PRO A 103 -18.54 -11.49 6.10
N ALA A 104 -18.99 -12.55 5.42
CA ALA A 104 -20.34 -12.68 4.87
C ALA A 104 -21.43 -12.59 5.95
#